data_AF-A0A956GNY4-F1
#
_entry.id   AF-A0A956GNY4-F1
#
_cell.length_a   1.000
_cell.length_b   1.000
_cell.length_c   1.000
_cell.angle_alpha   90.00
_cell.angle_beta   90.00
_cell.angle_gamma   90.00
#
_symmetry.space_group_name_H-M   'P 1'
#
loop_
_entity.id
_entity.type
_entity.pdbx_description
1 polymer ?
#
loop_
_entity_poly.entity_id
_entity_poly.type
_entity_poly.pdbx_seq_one_letter_code
_entity_poly.pdbx_strand_id
1 'polypeptide(L)'
;VAELLEAEPAFVPVREPDAPGGARIALVGKHAIVWVAVSLRGGEGAAVDGVPAPVDDEPSDALALYDHHHGVRVELAGFDAIEGHVLYSSPADRPRLVDHLNLPVRFLRVWTGSALYLINKHHVVRVLELD
;
A
#
# COMPACT_ATOMS: atom_id res chain seq x y z
N VAL A 1 -6.45 6.56 5.13
CA VAL A 1 -5.62 7.01 3.98
C VAL A 1 -6.24 6.61 2.64
N ALA A 2 -6.53 5.33 2.39
CA ALA A 2 -7.14 4.90 1.12
C ALA A 2 -8.46 5.62 0.81
N GLU A 3 -9.38 5.73 1.77
CA GLU A 3 -10.65 6.47 1.62
C GLU A 3 -10.42 7.94 1.20
N LEU A 4 -9.46 8.62 1.82
CA LEU A 4 -9.07 9.98 1.45
C LEU A 4 -8.60 10.07 -0.01
N LEU A 5 -7.93 9.04 -0.52
CA LEU A 5 -7.41 8.98 -1.90
C LEU A 5 -8.48 8.60 -2.93
N GLU A 6 -9.62 8.05 -2.49
CA GLU A 6 -10.76 7.68 -3.33
C GLU A 6 -11.89 8.72 -3.30
N ALA A 7 -11.99 9.51 -2.23
CA ALA A 7 -13.00 10.56 -2.09
C ALA A 7 -12.72 11.77 -3.01
N GLU A 8 -13.74 12.61 -3.21
CA GLU A 8 -13.56 13.99 -3.67
C GLU A 8 -12.94 14.85 -2.54
N PRO A 9 -12.11 15.88 -2.81
CA PRO A 9 -11.74 16.46 -4.11
C PRO A 9 -10.53 15.77 -4.79
N ALA A 10 -10.31 16.03 -6.09
CA ALA A 10 -9.25 15.40 -6.91
C ALA A 10 -7.79 15.69 -6.51
N PHE A 11 -7.52 16.60 -5.58
CA PHE A 11 -6.17 16.96 -5.10
C PHE A 11 -6.03 16.72 -3.60
N VAL A 12 -4.82 16.42 -3.15
CA VAL A 12 -4.46 16.35 -1.72
C VAL A 12 -3.33 17.30 -1.38
N PRO A 13 -3.37 17.95 -0.20
CA PRO A 13 -2.23 18.71 0.29
C PRO A 13 -1.13 17.78 0.78
N VAL A 14 0.10 18.04 0.35
CA VAL A 14 1.30 17.29 0.75
C VAL A 14 2.30 18.26 1.33
N ARG A 15 2.84 17.93 2.51
CA ARG A 15 3.95 18.68 3.12
C ARG A 15 5.24 18.29 2.42
N GLU A 16 5.96 19.29 1.91
CA GLU A 16 7.31 19.12 1.37
C GLU A 16 8.29 19.85 2.30
N PRO A 17 8.78 19.19 3.37
CA PRO A 17 9.67 19.82 4.34
C PRO A 17 11.03 20.22 3.74
N ASP A 18 11.52 19.42 2.79
CA ASP A 18 12.83 19.56 2.15
C ASP A 18 12.75 20.21 0.76
N ALA A 19 11.66 20.94 0.47
CA ALA A 19 11.49 21.61 -0.82
C ALA A 19 12.56 22.71 -1.04
N PRO A 20 12.98 22.94 -2.29
CA PRO A 20 13.81 24.09 -2.62
C PRO A 20 13.14 25.40 -2.19
N GLY A 21 13.81 26.20 -1.37
CA GLY A 21 13.26 27.44 -0.81
C GLY A 21 12.58 27.28 0.56
N GLY A 22 12.62 26.08 1.16
CA GLY A 22 12.09 25.81 2.49
C GLY A 22 10.74 25.08 2.47
N ALA A 23 10.28 24.70 3.65
CA ALA A 23 9.08 23.89 3.82
C ALA A 23 7.84 24.55 3.20
N ARG A 24 7.08 23.79 2.39
CA ARG A 24 5.85 24.26 1.75
C ARG A 24 4.77 23.18 1.70
N ILE A 25 3.56 23.59 1.32
CA ILE A 25 2.47 22.69 0.98
C ILE A 25 2.31 22.65 -0.53
N ALA A 26 2.45 21.47 -1.12
CA ALA A 26 2.09 21.22 -2.52
C ALA A 26 0.67 20.65 -2.60
N LEU A 27 -0.04 20.96 -3.70
CA LEU A 27 -1.30 20.30 -4.03
C LEU A 27 -1.03 19.26 -5.10
N VAL A 28 -1.15 17.99 -4.74
CA VAL A 28 -0.85 16.86 -5.63
C VAL A 28 -2.15 16.27 -6.15
N GLY A 29 -2.27 16.13 -7.46
CA GLY A 29 -3.41 15.46 -8.07
C GLY A 29 -3.42 13.98 -7.67
N LYS A 30 -4.54 13.49 -7.13
CA LYS A 30 -4.67 12.11 -6.64
C LYS A 30 -4.34 11.08 -7.72
N HIS A 31 -4.62 11.37 -8.99
CA HIS A 31 -4.29 10.51 -10.13
C HIS A 31 -2.77 10.34 -10.35
N ALA A 32 -1.98 11.35 -10.02
CA ALA A 32 -0.53 11.36 -10.16
C ALA A 32 0.20 10.63 -9.01
N ILE A 33 -0.52 10.26 -7.95
CA ILE A 33 0.05 9.48 -6.85
C ILE A 33 0.30 8.05 -7.32
N VAL A 34 1.57 7.67 -7.35
CA VAL A 34 2.03 6.34 -7.74
C VAL A 34 1.89 5.36 -6.57
N TRP A 35 2.34 5.76 -5.39
CA TRP A 35 2.18 5.02 -4.16
C TRP A 35 2.17 5.94 -2.94
N VAL A 36 1.65 5.44 -1.83
CA VAL A 36 1.79 6.06 -0.50
C VAL A 36 2.37 5.02 0.45
N ALA A 37 3.46 5.36 1.14
CA ALA A 37 4.03 4.53 2.19
C ALA A 37 3.51 5.00 3.55
N VAL A 38 2.91 4.08 4.30
CA VAL A 38 2.51 4.30 5.68
C VAL A 38 3.50 3.56 6.57
N SER A 39 4.38 4.31 7.23
CA SER A 39 5.31 3.76 8.20
C SER A 39 4.54 3.14 9.36
N LEU A 40 4.90 1.91 9.72
CA LEU A 40 4.27 1.20 10.85
C LEU A 40 4.99 1.49 12.18
N ARG A 41 6.19 2.09 12.12
CA ARG A 41 6.94 2.56 13.28
C ARG A 41 6.53 4.00 13.60
N GLY A 42 5.64 4.19 14.57
CA GLY A 42 5.44 5.50 15.23
C GLY A 42 4.04 6.10 15.16
N GLY A 43 3.00 5.35 15.54
CA GLY A 43 1.68 5.95 15.78
C GLY A 43 0.89 5.15 16.80
N GLU A 44 0.80 5.68 18.03
CA GLU A 44 -0.33 5.39 18.90
C GLU A 44 -1.62 5.64 18.10
N GLY A 45 -2.36 4.57 17.77
CA GLY A 45 -3.76 4.69 17.36
C GLY A 45 -4.09 4.87 15.88
N ALA A 46 -3.19 4.63 14.92
CA ALA A 46 -3.58 4.52 13.51
C ALA A 46 -3.61 3.07 13.06
N ALA A 47 -4.57 2.30 13.56
CA ALA A 47 -5.00 1.08 12.88
C ALA A 47 -5.41 1.47 11.46
N VAL A 48 -4.59 1.14 10.47
CA VAL A 48 -5.02 1.18 9.08
C VAL A 48 -6.06 0.07 8.98
N ASP A 49 -7.31 0.36 8.60
CA ASP A 49 -8.39 -0.63 8.56
C ASP A 49 -7.90 -1.97 7.95
N GLY A 50 -7.75 -2.96 8.84
CA GLY A 50 -7.32 -4.32 8.55
C GLY A 50 -5.84 -4.68 8.79
N VAL A 51 -4.90 -3.75 8.99
CA VAL A 51 -3.47 -4.08 9.14
C VAL A 51 -2.96 -3.60 10.50
N PRO A 52 -2.80 -4.49 11.50
CA PRO A 52 -2.19 -4.10 12.76
C PRO A 52 -0.70 -3.78 12.59
N ALA A 53 -0.20 -2.88 13.43
CA ALA A 53 1.22 -2.56 13.48
C ALA A 53 2.03 -3.79 13.93
N PRO A 54 3.20 -4.08 13.33
CA PRO A 54 4.10 -5.10 13.83
C PRO A 54 4.75 -4.58 15.11
N VAL A 55 4.37 -5.19 16.23
CA VAL A 55 5.17 -5.24 17.45
C VAL A 55 6.18 -6.37 17.30
N ASP A 56 7.40 -6.14 17.80
CA ASP A 56 8.64 -6.89 17.56
C ASP A 56 8.53 -8.43 17.51
N ASP A 57 9.32 -9.02 16.61
CA ASP A 57 9.90 -10.39 16.52
C ASP A 57 9.07 -11.66 16.88
N GLU A 58 7.77 -11.55 17.11
CA GLU A 58 6.83 -12.68 17.04
C GLU A 58 5.89 -12.48 15.83
N PRO A 59 5.37 -13.55 15.20
CA PRO A 59 4.33 -13.41 14.19
C PRO A 59 3.13 -12.76 14.87
N SER A 60 3.06 -11.44 14.76
CA SER A 60 2.01 -10.63 15.36
C SER A 60 0.66 -11.24 14.99
N ASP A 61 -0.24 -11.42 15.96
CA ASP A 61 -1.62 -11.93 15.78
C ASP A 61 -2.37 -11.25 14.61
N ALA A 62 -1.88 -10.09 14.19
CA ALA A 62 -2.19 -9.38 12.96
C ALA A 62 -2.10 -10.18 11.65
N LEU A 63 -1.06 -11.01 11.51
CA LEU A 63 -0.84 -11.85 10.33
C LEU A 63 -1.75 -13.07 10.36
N ALA A 64 -2.21 -13.51 11.54
CA ALA A 64 -3.14 -14.62 11.70
C ALA A 64 -4.57 -14.30 11.19
N LEU A 65 -4.87 -13.03 10.87
CA LEU A 65 -6.14 -12.61 10.27
C LEU A 65 -6.21 -12.84 8.75
N TYR A 66 -5.08 -13.19 8.12
CA TYR A 66 -4.96 -13.35 6.67
C TYR A 66 -4.76 -14.80 6.28
N ASP A 67 -5.62 -15.31 5.41
CA ASP A 67 -5.56 -16.70 4.95
C ASP A 67 -4.47 -16.93 3.89
N HIS A 68 -4.02 -15.86 3.21
CA HIS A 68 -3.06 -15.94 2.11
C HIS A 68 -1.98 -14.86 2.19
N HIS A 69 -0.77 -15.28 1.82
CA HIS A 69 0.45 -14.47 1.78
C HIS A 69 1.23 -14.81 0.51
N HIS A 70 1.38 -13.83 -0.38
CA HIS A 70 2.16 -13.99 -1.61
C HIS A 70 3.29 -12.98 -1.66
N GLY A 71 4.53 -13.46 -1.79
CA GLY A 71 5.68 -12.64 -2.12
C GLY A 71 5.51 -12.08 -3.53
N VAL A 72 5.71 -10.78 -3.70
CA VAL A 72 5.54 -10.11 -4.98
C VAL A 72 6.61 -9.07 -5.26
N ARG A 73 6.91 -8.90 -6.55
CA ARG A 73 7.61 -7.73 -7.10
C ARG A 73 6.64 -6.95 -8.00
N VAL A 74 6.37 -5.71 -7.63
CA VAL A 74 5.46 -4.81 -8.36
C VAL A 74 6.27 -3.80 -9.17
N GLU A 75 6.21 -3.90 -10.49
CA GLU A 75 6.88 -3.00 -11.42
C GLU A 75 5.97 -1.81 -11.76
N LEU A 76 6.49 -0.60 -11.63
CA LEU A 76 5.75 0.65 -11.81
C LEU A 76 6.20 1.38 -13.09
N ALA A 77 5.27 2.06 -13.75
CA ALA A 77 5.54 2.79 -14.98
C ALA A 77 6.49 3.98 -14.71
N GLY A 78 7.73 3.89 -15.19
CA GLY A 78 8.73 4.96 -15.07
C GLY A 78 9.39 5.07 -13.69
N PHE A 79 9.20 4.09 -12.81
CA PHE A 79 9.81 4.03 -11.48
C PHE A 79 10.43 2.65 -11.23
N ASP A 80 11.22 2.55 -10.16
CA ASP A 80 11.71 1.27 -9.65
C ASP A 80 10.56 0.36 -9.15
N ALA A 81 10.88 -0.91 -8.93
CA ALA A 81 9.93 -1.89 -8.43
C ALA A 81 9.82 -1.87 -6.90
N ILE A 82 8.64 -2.22 -6.38
CA ILE A 82 8.41 -2.45 -4.95
C ILE A 82 8.31 -3.95 -4.71
N GLU A 83 9.18 -4.48 -3.86
CA GLU A 83 9.12 -5.87 -3.40
C GLU A 83 8.52 -5.94 -2.00
N GLY A 84 7.67 -6.93 -1.78
CA GLY A 84 7.02 -7.15 -0.50
C GLY A 84 6.00 -8.27 -0.61
N HIS A 85 4.95 -8.18 0.19
CA HIS A 85 3.93 -9.21 0.22
C HIS A 85 2.52 -8.64 0.12
N VAL A 86 1.67 -9.32 -0.63
CA VAL A 86 0.23 -9.08 -0.62
C VAL A 86 -0.39 -10.00 0.41
N LEU A 87 -1.14 -9.41 1.35
CA LEU A 87 -1.89 -10.11 2.38
C LEU A 87 -3.38 -9.96 2.08
N TYR A 88 -4.09 -11.08 1.96
CA TYR A 88 -5.54 -11.06 1.74
C TYR A 88 -6.24 -12.29 2.33
N SER A 89 -7.46 -12.08 2.78
CA SER A 89 -8.38 -13.14 3.20
C SER A 89 -9.45 -13.23 2.11
N SER A 90 -9.45 -14.30 1.33
CA SER A 90 -10.43 -14.54 0.28
C SER A 90 -11.41 -15.60 0.78
N PRO A 91 -12.74 -15.46 0.59
CA PRO A 91 -13.62 -16.60 0.77
C PRO A 91 -13.12 -17.75 -0.13
N ALA A 92 -13.17 -18.98 0.40
CA ALA A 92 -12.45 -20.18 -0.04
C ALA A 92 -12.44 -20.52 -1.55
N ASP A 93 -13.24 -19.85 -2.37
CA ASP A 93 -13.41 -20.11 -3.80
C ASP A 93 -12.49 -19.27 -4.73
N ARG A 94 -11.69 -18.32 -4.22
CA ARG A 94 -10.77 -17.49 -5.05
C ARG A 94 -9.40 -17.26 -4.41
N PRO A 95 -8.55 -18.29 -4.30
CA PRO A 95 -7.27 -18.19 -3.61
C PRO A 95 -6.16 -17.56 -4.48
N ARG A 96 -6.39 -17.23 -5.76
CA ARG A 96 -5.32 -16.80 -6.67
C ARG A 96 -5.05 -15.31 -6.54
N LEU A 97 -3.77 -14.92 -6.53
CA LEU A 97 -3.35 -13.52 -6.53
C LEU A 97 -4.00 -12.71 -7.66
N VAL A 98 -4.16 -13.31 -8.85
CA VAL A 98 -4.82 -12.67 -10.00
C VAL A 98 -6.25 -12.21 -9.70
N ASP A 99 -7.01 -12.96 -8.90
CA ASP A 99 -8.38 -12.59 -8.56
C ASP A 99 -8.38 -11.35 -7.63
N HIS A 100 -7.44 -11.30 -6.68
CA HIS A 100 -7.25 -10.16 -5.80
C HIS A 100 -6.81 -8.91 -6.58
N LEU A 101 -5.88 -9.05 -7.52
CA LEU A 101 -5.41 -7.95 -8.37
C LEU A 101 -6.53 -7.36 -9.24
N ASN A 102 -7.51 -8.17 -9.66
CA ASN A 102 -8.64 -7.73 -10.47
C ASN A 102 -9.82 -7.15 -9.66
N LEU A 103 -9.76 -7.11 -8.32
CA LEU A 103 -10.77 -6.42 -7.52
C LEU A 103 -10.85 -4.93 -7.91
N PRO A 104 -12.04 -4.32 -7.93
CA PRO A 104 -12.28 -2.92 -8.35
C PRO A 104 -11.82 -1.90 -7.30
N VAL A 105 -10.73 -2.20 -6.60
CA VAL A 105 -10.05 -1.30 -5.66
C VAL A 105 -8.87 -0.65 -6.37
N ARG A 106 -8.70 0.66 -6.18
CA ARG A 106 -7.70 1.46 -6.90
C ARG A 106 -6.27 1.17 -6.43
N PHE A 107 -6.10 0.80 -5.16
CA PHE A 107 -4.80 0.58 -4.56
C PHE A 107 -4.56 -0.89 -4.24
N LEU A 108 -3.41 -1.41 -4.68
CA LEU A 108 -2.84 -2.66 -4.21
C LEU A 108 -2.09 -2.41 -2.90
N ARG A 109 -2.35 -3.25 -1.90
CA ARG A 109 -1.66 -3.20 -0.61
C ARG A 109 -0.45 -4.13 -0.63
N VAL A 110 0.74 -3.59 -0.39
CA VAL A 110 1.99 -4.37 -0.33
C VAL A 110 2.71 -4.06 0.97
N TRP A 111 3.04 -5.11 1.73
CA TRP A 111 3.76 -5.01 2.99
C TRP A 111 5.25 -5.34 2.79
N THR A 112 6.14 -4.47 3.27
CA THR A 112 7.60 -4.58 3.04
C THR A 112 8.39 -4.83 4.32
N GLY A 113 7.77 -5.36 5.38
CA GLY A 113 8.40 -5.44 6.72
C GLY A 113 8.23 -4.17 7.54
N SER A 114 8.60 -3.04 6.96
CA SER A 114 8.72 -1.75 7.66
C SER A 114 7.55 -0.79 7.43
N ALA A 115 6.81 -0.97 6.33
CA ALA A 115 5.74 -0.09 5.93
C ALA A 115 4.65 -0.85 5.14
N LEU A 116 3.46 -0.25 5.15
CA LEU A 116 2.39 -0.62 4.23
C LEU A 116 2.40 0.35 3.04
N TYR A 117 2.61 -0.19 1.84
CA TYR A 117 2.50 0.55 0.60
C TYR A 117 1.10 0.42 0.02
N LEU A 118 0.48 1.55 -0.27
CA LEU A 118 -0.74 1.66 -1.07
C LEU A 118 -0.33 2.03 -2.50
N ILE A 119 -0.20 1.06 -3.38
CA ILE A 119 0.26 1.21 -4.75
C ILE A 119 -0.92 1.43 -5.69
N ASN A 120 -0.95 2.54 -6.41
CA ASN A 120 -2.02 2.84 -7.35
C ASN A 120 -1.92 1.93 -8.60
N LYS A 121 -2.92 1.06 -8.81
CA LYS A 121 -2.93 0.06 -9.90
C LYS A 121 -2.82 0.68 -11.31
N HIS A 122 -3.22 1.95 -11.48
CA HIS A 122 -3.07 2.65 -12.76
C HIS A 122 -1.61 2.82 -13.21
N HIS A 123 -0.66 2.78 -12.26
CA HIS A 123 0.76 2.92 -12.53
C HIS A 123 1.50 1.57 -12.50
N VAL A 124 0.80 0.46 -12.28
CA VAL A 124 1.41 -0.88 -12.24
C VAL A 124 1.51 -1.42 -13.67
N VAL A 125 2.72 -1.81 -14.07
CA VAL A 125 3.00 -2.43 -15.38
C VAL A 125 2.92 -3.95 -15.26
N ARG A 126 3.49 -4.51 -14.19
CA ARG A 126 3.55 -5.95 -13.96
C ARG A 126 3.59 -6.27 -12.47
N VAL A 127 3.01 -7.41 -12.10
CA VAL A 127 3.21 -8.04 -10.80
C VAL A 127 3.81 -9.42 -11.05
N LEU A 128 4.94 -9.70 -10.41
CA LEU A 128 5.58 -11.01 -10.39
C LEU A 128 5.33 -11.66 -9.04
N GLU A 129 4.92 -12.92 -9.05
CA GLU A 129 4.98 -13.76 -7.85
C GLU A 129 6.44 -14.16 -7.62
N LEU A 130 6.89 -14.08 -6.37
CA LEU A 130 8.22 -14.50 -5.92
C LEU A 130 8.06 -15.81 -5.16
N ASP A 131 8.82 -16.83 -5.58
CA ASP A 131 8.84 -18.18 -4.97
C ASP A 131 9.52 -18.19 -3.59
#